data_AF-A0A443IQX9-F1
#
_entry.id   AF-A0A443IQX9-F1
#
_cell.length_a   1.000
_cell.length_b   1.000
_cell.length_c   1.000
_cell.angle_alpha   90.00
_cell.angle_beta   90.00
_cell.angle_gamma   90.00
#
_symmetry.space_group_name_H-M   'P 1'
#
loop_
_entity.id
_entity.type
_entity.pdbx_description
1 polymer ?
#
loop_
_entity_poly.entity_id
_entity_poly.type
_entity_poly.pdbx_seq_one_letter_code
_entity_poly.pdbx_strand_id
1 'polypeptide(L)'
;MRDRAPFRRFGLMLLALLALAFATGARAAPDPAELRLEAYLLSGGSAADLCAQDGTDPAHAASCSLCHLIAASTLPDGGPSLVAVELHVVATVLLPQLRRAAMRLRDPATPPTGPPAT
;
A
#
# COMPACT_ATOMS: atom_id res chain seq x y z
N MET A 1 4.79 -50.77 1.70
CA MET A 1 5.72 -49.76 1.16
C MET A 1 5.85 -50.01 -0.33
N ARG A 2 5.02 -49.35 -1.16
CA ARG A 2 4.96 -49.58 -2.61
C ARG A 2 5.15 -48.24 -3.34
N ASP A 3 6.34 -48.11 -3.90
CA ASP A 3 6.80 -47.29 -5.02
C ASP A 3 6.22 -45.87 -5.20
N ARG A 4 6.74 -44.93 -4.38
CA ARG A 4 6.66 -43.48 -4.64
C ARG A 4 7.66 -42.98 -5.70
N ALA A 5 8.56 -43.85 -6.16
CA ALA A 5 9.62 -43.53 -7.11
C ALA A 5 9.12 -43.02 -8.49
N PRO A 6 8.09 -43.61 -9.13
CA PRO A 6 7.62 -43.11 -10.42
C PRO A 6 6.95 -41.75 -10.29
N PHE A 7 6.12 -41.53 -9.26
CA PHE A 7 5.48 -40.24 -9.00
C PHE A 7 6.49 -39.12 -8.75
N ARG A 8 7.62 -39.41 -8.09
CA ARG A 8 8.70 -38.42 -7.90
C ARG A 8 9.37 -38.05 -9.23
N ARG A 9 9.57 -39.01 -10.13
CA ARG A 9 10.14 -38.76 -11.47
C ARG A 9 9.19 -37.96 -12.34
N PHE A 10 7.90 -38.29 -12.32
CA PHE A 10 6.87 -37.51 -13.03
C PHE A 10 6.76 -36.09 -12.49
N GLY A 11 6.80 -35.91 -11.16
CA GLY A 11 6.79 -34.58 -10.54
C GLY A 11 8.00 -33.73 -10.94
N LEU A 12 9.21 -34.30 -10.94
CA LEU A 12 10.42 -33.60 -11.38
C LEU A 12 10.38 -33.26 -12.88
N MET A 13 9.87 -34.16 -13.72
CA MET A 13 9.70 -33.90 -15.15
C MET A 13 8.69 -32.77 -15.40
N LEU A 14 7.54 -32.79 -14.72
CA LEU A 14 6.53 -31.74 -14.82
C LEU A 14 7.10 -30.39 -14.37
N LEU A 15 7.84 -30.37 -13.25
CA LEU A 15 8.43 -29.17 -12.70
C LEU A 15 9.52 -28.60 -13.62
N ALA A 16 10.31 -29.45 -14.26
CA ALA A 16 11.29 -29.05 -15.27
C ALA A 16 10.61 -28.47 -16.52
N LEU A 17 9.51 -29.08 -16.99
CA LEU A 17 8.72 -28.55 -18.11
C LEU A 17 8.06 -27.22 -17.78
N LEU A 18 7.54 -27.05 -16.56
CA LEU A 18 6.99 -25.78 -16.11
C LEU A 18 8.08 -24.71 -16.06
N ALA A 19 9.23 -25.01 -15.44
CA ALA A 19 10.35 -24.09 -15.37
C ALA A 19 10.84 -23.69 -16.76
N LEU A 20 10.89 -24.64 -17.70
CA LEU A 20 11.25 -24.35 -19.09
C LEU A 20 10.19 -23.48 -19.76
N ALA A 21 8.89 -23.75 -19.58
CA ALA A 21 7.80 -22.95 -20.14
C ALA A 21 7.78 -21.52 -19.61
N PHE A 22 8.12 -21.31 -18.33
CA PHE A 22 8.29 -19.96 -17.75
C PHE A 22 9.60 -19.28 -18.18
N ALA A 23 10.69 -20.04 -18.36
CA ALA A 23 11.97 -19.51 -18.80
C ALA A 23 11.97 -19.14 -20.30
N THR A 24 11.30 -19.95 -21.13
CA THR A 24 10.95 -19.62 -22.51
C THR A 24 9.66 -18.81 -22.57
N GLY A 25 9.25 -18.25 -21.43
CA GLY A 25 8.02 -17.48 -21.24
C GLY A 25 7.72 -16.73 -22.51
N ALA A 26 6.55 -17.05 -23.08
CA ALA A 26 5.95 -16.28 -24.13
C ALA A 26 6.09 -14.82 -23.70
N ARG A 27 7.13 -14.15 -24.20
CA ARG A 27 7.24 -12.71 -24.08
C ARG A 27 5.95 -12.28 -24.73
N ALA A 28 5.02 -11.76 -23.92
CA ALA A 28 3.82 -11.17 -24.45
C ALA A 28 4.29 -10.32 -25.63
N ALA A 29 3.80 -10.62 -26.84
CA ALA A 29 4.26 -9.91 -28.02
C ALA A 29 4.21 -8.42 -27.67
N PRO A 30 5.31 -7.68 -27.83
CA PRO A 30 5.40 -6.32 -27.33
C PRO A 30 4.19 -5.58 -27.86
N ASP A 31 3.42 -5.01 -26.94
CA ASP A 31 2.21 -4.28 -27.28
C ASP A 31 2.64 -3.20 -28.31
N PRO A 32 1.92 -3.01 -29.44
CA PRO A 32 2.24 -1.91 -30.34
C PRO A 32 2.35 -0.55 -29.64
N ALA A 33 1.72 -0.37 -28.47
CA ALA A 33 1.91 0.80 -27.61
C ALA A 33 3.34 0.88 -27.01
N GLU A 34 3.90 -0.25 -26.58
CA GLU A 34 5.24 -0.35 -25.99
C GLU A 34 6.32 -0.07 -27.05
N LEU A 35 6.12 -0.56 -28.28
CA LEU A 35 7.04 -0.31 -29.39
C LEU A 35 7.13 1.18 -29.76
N ARG A 36 6.01 1.91 -29.65
CA ARG A 36 5.97 3.36 -29.89
C ARG A 36 6.65 4.14 -28.78
N LEU A 37 6.52 3.67 -27.53
CA LEU A 37 7.21 4.27 -26.39
C LEU A 37 8.73 4.12 -26.53
N GLU A 38 9.21 2.93 -26.90
CA GLU A 38 10.64 2.71 -27.15
C GLU A 38 11.19 3.61 -28.26
N ALA A 39 10.46 3.76 -29.36
CA ALA A 39 10.84 4.67 -30.44
C ALA A 39 10.90 6.14 -29.99
N TYR A 40 9.96 6.56 -29.13
CA TYR A 40 9.95 7.90 -28.54
C TYR A 40 11.16 8.13 -27.62
N LEU A 41 11.48 7.17 -26.76
CA LEU A 41 12.66 7.23 -25.89
C LEU A 41 13.96 7.30 -26.71
N LEU A 42 14.08 6.50 -27.78
CA LEU A 42 15.22 6.52 -28.70
C LEU A 42 15.33 7.84 -29.48
N SER A 43 14.22 8.55 -29.70
CA SER A 43 14.20 9.88 -30.32
C SER A 43 14.66 11.01 -29.38
N GLY A 44 15.02 10.68 -28.14
CA GLY A 44 15.46 11.64 -27.13
C GLY A 44 14.33 12.23 -26.29
N GLY A 45 13.10 11.72 -26.44
CA GLY A 45 11.99 12.07 -25.54
C GLY A 45 12.16 11.42 -24.18
N SER A 46 11.74 12.09 -23.11
CA SER A 46 11.78 11.55 -21.76
C SER A 46 10.39 11.17 -21.27
N ALA A 47 10.31 10.21 -20.34
CA ALA A 47 9.03 9.85 -19.72
C ALA A 47 8.40 11.06 -18.95
N ALA A 48 9.22 12.02 -18.53
CA ALA A 48 8.77 13.26 -17.89
C ALA A 48 8.04 14.19 -18.87
N ASP A 49 8.33 14.11 -20.17
CA ASP A 49 7.64 14.91 -21.20
C ASP A 49 6.24 14.35 -21.51
N LEU A 50 6.03 13.05 -21.29
CA LEU A 50 4.73 12.38 -21.46
C LEU A 50 3.82 12.61 -20.25
N CYS A 51 4.39 12.67 -19.06
CA CYS A 51 3.69 12.97 -17.83
C CYS A 51 3.89 14.44 -17.47
N ALA A 52 3.16 15.33 -18.16
CA ALA A 52 3.16 16.75 -17.82
C ALA A 52 2.93 16.93 -16.31
N GLN A 53 3.85 17.65 -15.68
CA GLN A 53 3.98 17.82 -14.23
C GLN A 53 2.74 18.43 -13.56
N ASP A 54 1.84 19.01 -14.36
CA ASP A 54 0.69 19.76 -13.88
C ASP A 54 -0.63 18.98 -13.85
N GLY A 55 -0.68 17.69 -14.19
CA GLY A 55 -1.87 16.86 -13.93
C GLY A 55 -3.21 17.46 -14.38
N THR A 56 -3.20 18.36 -15.37
CA THR A 56 -4.35 19.24 -15.64
C THR A 56 -5.48 18.54 -16.39
N ASP A 57 -5.24 17.32 -16.89
CA ASP A 57 -6.26 16.54 -17.57
C ASP A 57 -6.51 15.19 -16.88
N PRO A 58 -7.52 15.11 -15.98
CA PRO A 58 -7.83 13.89 -15.24
C PRO A 58 -8.27 12.74 -16.17
N ALA A 59 -8.73 13.05 -17.40
CA ALA A 59 -9.10 12.04 -18.39
C ALA A 59 -7.87 11.31 -18.97
N HIS A 60 -6.74 12.00 -19.11
CA HIS A 60 -5.50 11.40 -19.60
C HIS A 60 -4.84 10.50 -18.55
N ALA A 61 -4.86 10.94 -17.28
CA ALA A 61 -4.33 10.17 -16.16
C ALA A 61 -5.06 8.82 -15.96
N ALA A 62 -6.37 8.77 -16.20
CA ALA A 62 -7.17 7.56 -16.05
C ALA A 62 -6.95 6.51 -17.17
N SER A 63 -6.45 6.92 -18.33
CA SER A 63 -6.28 6.05 -19.51
C SER A 63 -4.82 5.70 -19.81
N CYS A 64 -3.86 6.43 -19.26
CA CYS A 64 -2.44 6.16 -19.42
C CYS A 64 -1.95 5.12 -18.39
N SER A 65 -1.48 3.96 -18.86
CA SER A 65 -0.94 2.89 -17.99
C SER A 65 0.25 3.36 -17.15
N LEU A 66 1.09 4.26 -17.70
CA LEU A 66 2.22 4.84 -17.00
C LEU A 66 1.77 5.78 -15.87
N CYS A 67 0.81 6.67 -16.13
CA CYS A 67 0.24 7.55 -15.11
C CYS A 67 -0.49 6.74 -14.03
N HIS A 68 -1.14 5.63 -14.39
CA HIS A 68 -1.79 4.73 -13.44
C HIS A 68 -0.76 4.01 -12.53
N LEU A 69 0.38 3.57 -13.08
CA LEU A 69 1.48 2.99 -12.30
C LEU A 69 2.09 4.03 -11.33
N ILE A 70 2.31 5.25 -11.82
CA ILE A 70 2.83 6.35 -10.99
C ILE A 70 1.83 6.69 -9.89
N ALA A 71 0.53 6.86 -10.21
CA ALA A 71 -0.53 7.12 -9.24
C ALA A 71 -0.71 5.99 -8.21
N ALA A 72 -0.46 4.74 -8.59
CA ALA A 72 -0.47 3.61 -7.66
C ALA A 72 0.79 3.57 -6.77
N SER A 73 1.91 4.12 -7.24
CA SER A 73 3.16 4.22 -6.48
C SER A 73 3.25 5.46 -5.59
N THR A 74 2.49 6.51 -5.90
CA THR A 74 2.29 7.64 -5.00
C THR A 74 1.40 7.14 -3.87
N LEU A 75 2.03 6.86 -2.73
CA LEU A 75 1.35 6.59 -1.48
C LEU A 75 0.28 7.68 -1.30
N PRO A 76 -1.01 7.34 -1.12
CA PRO A 76 -2.05 8.35 -1.00
C PRO A 76 -1.64 9.35 0.08
N ASP A 77 -1.68 10.64 -0.26
CA ASP A 77 -1.26 11.72 0.62
C ASP A 77 -1.85 11.49 2.01
N GLY A 78 -0.94 11.36 2.96
CA GLY A 78 -1.11 10.76 4.28
C GLY A 78 -2.54 10.73 4.80
N GLY A 79 -3.06 9.52 4.99
CA GLY A 79 -4.12 9.31 5.98
C GLY A 79 -3.75 9.97 7.31
N PRO A 80 -4.74 10.32 8.17
CA PRO A 80 -4.49 11.07 9.39
C PRO A 80 -3.34 10.40 10.14
N SER A 81 -2.31 11.19 10.46
CA SER A 81 -1.16 10.68 11.20
C SER A 81 -1.66 9.98 12.45
N LEU A 82 -0.97 8.93 12.90
CA LEU A 82 -1.37 8.18 14.09
C LEU A 82 -1.59 9.14 15.28
N VAL A 83 -0.75 10.17 15.37
CA VAL A 83 -0.84 11.28 16.32
C VAL A 83 -2.14 12.08 16.19
N ALA A 84 -2.59 12.41 14.97
CA ALA A 84 -3.86 13.10 14.75
C ALA A 84 -5.07 12.24 15.18
N VAL A 85 -5.01 10.93 14.95
CA VAL A 85 -6.05 9.98 15.40
C VAL A 85 -6.07 9.89 16.94
N GLU A 86 -4.91 9.77 17.58
CA GLU A 86 -4.79 9.75 19.04
C GLU A 86 -5.32 11.04 19.67
N LEU A 87 -4.93 12.19 19.15
CA LEU A 87 -5.43 13.50 19.62
C LEU A 87 -6.94 13.60 19.47
N HIS A 88 -7.49 13.10 18.36
CA HIS A 88 -8.93 13.09 18.14
C HIS A 88 -9.65 12.21 19.17
N VAL A 89 -9.13 11.01 19.46
CA VAL A 89 -9.70 10.11 20.48
C VAL A 89 -9.62 10.73 21.88
N VAL A 90 -8.50 11.35 22.23
CA VAL A 90 -8.34 12.03 23.53
C VAL A 90 -9.34 13.17 23.67
N ALA A 91 -9.49 14.00 22.64
CA ALA A 91 -10.39 15.15 22.65
C ALA A 91 -11.87 14.74 22.69
N THR A 92 -12.27 13.71 21.93
CA THR A 92 -13.68 13.32 21.77
C THR A 92 -14.16 12.33 22.82
N VAL A 93 -13.29 11.46 23.31
CA VAL A 93 -13.66 10.37 24.23
C VAL A 93 -13.15 10.64 25.64
N LEU A 94 -11.83 10.83 25.82
CA LEU A 94 -11.26 10.91 27.17
C LEU A 94 -11.61 12.22 27.87
N LEU A 95 -11.44 13.37 27.22
CA LEU A 95 -11.65 14.67 27.86
C LEU A 95 -13.07 14.85 28.44
N PRO A 96 -14.15 14.51 27.71
CA PRO A 96 -15.50 14.61 28.25
C PRO A 96 -15.72 13.70 29.46
N GLN A 97 -15.13 12.50 29.47
CA GLN A 97 -15.26 11.56 30.58
C GLN A 97 -14.50 12.05 31.81
N LEU A 98 -13.28 12.57 31.63
CA LEU A 98 -12.50 13.20 32.70
C LEU A 98 -13.22 14.40 33.30
N ARG A 99 -13.82 15.26 32.46
CA ARG A 99 -14.63 16.40 32.93
C ARG A 99 -15.85 15.95 33.73
N ARG A 100 -16.57 14.92 33.27
CA ARG A 100 -17.71 14.35 34.01
C ARG A 100 -17.26 13.74 35.34
N ALA A 101 -16.15 13.02 35.36
CA ALA A 101 -15.59 12.44 36.57
C ALA A 101 -15.14 13.51 37.58
N ALA A 102 -14.54 14.60 37.09
CA ALA A 102 -14.14 15.73 37.93
C ALA A 102 -15.32 16.55 38.46
N MET A 103 -16.42 16.64 37.70
CA MET A 103 -17.65 17.33 38.12
C MET A 103 -18.54 16.49 39.03
N ARG A 104 -18.35 15.16 39.09
CA ARG A 104 -19.03 14.36 40.13
C ARG A 104 -18.52 14.85 41.48
N LEU A 105 -19.46 15.29 42.31
CA LEU A 105 -19.21 15.68 43.69
C LEU A 105 -18.41 14.55 44.33
N ARG A 106 -17.13 14.81 44.65
CA ARG A 106 -16.32 13.89 45.45
C ARG A 106 -17.13 13.60 46.70
N ASP A 107 -17.36 12.32 46.97
CA ASP A 107 -18.03 11.90 48.17
C ASP A 107 -17.30 12.56 49.36
N PRO A 108 -17.95 13.48 50.10
CA PRO A 108 -17.31 14.18 51.19
C PRO A 108 -16.83 13.21 52.29
N ALA A 109 -17.33 11.97 52.30
CA ALA A 109 -16.88 10.92 53.20
C ALA A 109 -15.53 10.29 52.79
N THR A 110 -15.01 10.57 51.59
CA THR A 110 -13.67 10.12 51.16
C THR A 110 -12.65 11.25 51.31
N PRO A 111 -11.77 11.19 52.32
CA PRO A 111 -10.69 12.15 52.45
C PRO A 111 -9.70 11.99 51.29
N PRO A 112 -9.01 13.07 50.89
CA PRO A 112 -7.94 12.98 49.89
C PRO A 112 -6.86 12.02 50.40
N THR A 113 -6.67 10.91 49.69
CA THR A 113 -5.53 10.03 49.93
C THR A 113 -4.28 10.75 49.44
N GLY A 114 -3.36 11.01 50.38
CA GLY A 114 -2.02 11.49 50.02
C GLY A 114 -1.26 10.44 49.21
N PRO A 115 -0.19 10.85 48.49
CA PRO A 115 0.69 9.91 47.82
C PRO A 115 1.28 8.92 48.85
N PRO A 116 1.55 7.66 48.45
CA PRO A 116 2.11 6.65 49.35
C PRO A 116 3.46 7.14 49.90
N ALA A 117 3.64 7.05 51.22
CA ALA A 117 4.91 7.36 51.85
C ALA A 117 5.95 6.29 51.50
N THR A 118 7.08 6.73 50.96
CA THR A 118 8.30 5.94 50.76
C THR A 118 9.23 6.04 51.96
#